data_AF-A0A6V8PNU9-F1
#
_entry.id   AF-A0A6V8PNU9-F1
#
_cell.length_a   1.000
_cell.length_b   1.000
_cell.length_c   1.000
_cell.angle_alpha   90.00
_cell.angle_beta   90.00
_cell.angle_gamma   90.00
#
_symmetry.space_group_name_H-M   'P 1'
#
loop_
_entity.id
_entity.type
_entity.pdbx_description
1 polymer ?
#
loop_
_entity_poly.entity_id
_entity_poly.type
_entity_poly.pdbx_seq_one_letter_code
_entity_poly.pdbx_strand_id
1 'polypeptide(L)'
;MSIFAEVLILLLKRNMEPLGQINIKILGGAMENWITVMSAIKLAEGSSSKNKLGNNSPLLIKSGEAIYALLNQCPHLGCAMHNGELSGFILKCPCHDWLFDIRNG
;
A
#
# COMPACT_ATOMS: atom_id res chain seq x y z
N MET A 1 -17.74 10.92 11.68
CA MET A 1 -17.42 9.49 11.82
C MET A 1 -16.22 9.22 10.94
N SER A 2 -15.02 9.31 11.52
CA SER A 2 -13.75 9.35 10.82
C SER A 2 -13.28 7.90 10.60
N ILE A 3 -13.57 7.32 9.44
CA ILE A 3 -13.07 5.98 9.05
C ILE A 3 -11.72 6.13 8.35
N PHE A 4 -10.86 7.01 8.88
CA PHE A 4 -9.43 6.96 8.57
C PHE A 4 -8.83 5.93 9.52
N ALA A 5 -9.08 4.64 9.26
CA ALA A 5 -8.21 3.62 9.80
C ALA A 5 -6.82 3.96 9.26
N GLU A 6 -5.91 4.30 10.17
CA GLU A 6 -4.57 4.82 10.00
C GLU A 6 -3.74 3.94 9.06
N VAL A 7 -4.02 4.05 7.76
CA VAL A 7 -3.16 3.55 6.70
C VAL A 7 -2.08 4.58 6.62
N LEU A 8 -1.17 4.40 7.58
CA LEU A 8 0.13 4.99 7.63
C LEU A 8 0.64 4.96 6.19
N ILE A 9 0.63 6.13 5.55
CA ILE A 9 1.39 6.42 4.35
C ILE A 9 2.85 6.24 4.79
N LEU A 10 3.28 4.98 4.83
CA LEU A 10 4.66 4.60 5.05
C LEU A 10 5.37 5.04 3.78
N LEU A 11 5.79 6.30 3.77
CA LEU A 11 6.95 6.73 3.03
C LEU A 11 8.09 5.82 3.51
N LEU A 12 8.29 4.69 2.83
CA LEU A 12 9.44 3.79 3.02
C LEU A 12 10.71 4.46 2.47
N LYS A 13 10.98 5.71 2.86
CA LYS A 13 12.17 6.44 2.42
C LYS A 13 13.40 6.19 3.28
N ARG A 14 13.28 5.52 4.43
CA ARG A 14 14.42 5.27 5.33
C ARG A 14 14.25 3.97 6.08
N ASN A 15 14.67 2.89 5.44
CA ASN A 15 15.43 1.77 6.03
C ASN A 15 15.36 0.60 5.05
N MET A 16 16.00 0.78 3.90
CA MET A 16 16.62 -0.36 3.25
C MET A 16 17.74 -0.84 4.19
N GLU A 17 17.39 -1.67 5.17
CA GLU A 17 18.35 -2.64 5.70
C GLU A 17 18.97 -3.37 4.49
N PRO A 18 20.24 -3.81 4.54
CA PRO A 18 21.04 -4.23 3.38
C PRO A 18 20.49 -5.41 2.55
N LEU A 19 19.28 -5.89 2.84
CA LEU A 19 18.63 -7.08 2.29
C LEU A 19 17.45 -6.79 1.33
N GLY A 20 17.11 -5.53 1.06
CA GLY A 20 16.10 -5.19 0.04
C GLY A 20 14.71 -5.75 0.37
N GLN A 21 14.27 -5.61 1.62
CA GLN A 21 12.96 -6.08 2.12
C GLN A 21 12.01 -4.92 2.40
N ILE A 22 10.72 -5.14 2.17
CA ILE A 22 9.63 -4.22 2.52
C ILE A 22 9.11 -4.63 3.89
N ASN A 23 9.17 -3.70 4.84
CA ASN A 23 8.63 -3.88 6.19
C ASN A 23 7.47 -2.90 6.40
N ILE A 24 6.38 -3.37 7.00
CA ILE A 24 5.23 -2.54 7.34
C ILE A 24 5.08 -2.51 8.86
N LYS A 25 4.94 -1.31 9.43
CA LYS A 25 4.61 -1.12 10.84
C LYS A 25 3.10 -1.16 11.01
N ILE A 26 2.61 -2.03 11.87
CA ILE A 26 1.19 -2.11 12.22
C ILE A 26 0.95 -1.25 13.45
N LEU A 27 0.10 -0.23 13.32
CA LEU A 27 -0.33 0.64 14.41
C LEU A 27 -1.61 0.09 15.04
N GLY A 28 -1.74 0.18 16.38
CA GLY A 28 -2.99 -0.12 17.08
C GLY A 28 -3.20 -1.54 17.63
N GLY A 29 -2.17 -2.39 17.65
CA GLY A 29 -2.19 -3.69 18.36
C GLY A 29 -1.43 -3.66 19.70
N ALA A 30 -1.57 -4.69 20.53
CA ALA A 30 -0.92 -4.82 21.84
C ALA A 30 0.63 -4.78 21.81
N MET A 31 1.25 -4.78 20.62
CA MET A 31 2.66 -4.49 20.39
C MET A 31 2.83 -3.81 19.03
N GLU A 32 3.56 -2.69 18.99
CA GLU A 32 4.01 -2.06 17.75
C GLU A 32 5.14 -2.89 17.13
N ASN A 33 4.81 -3.74 16.16
CA ASN A 33 5.78 -4.62 15.50
C ASN A 33 5.93 -4.30 14.01
N TRP A 34 7.16 -4.47 13.50
CA TRP A 34 7.45 -4.49 12.08
C TRP A 34 7.23 -5.90 11.53
N ILE A 35 6.50 -5.99 10.42
CA ILE A 35 6.29 -7.25 9.72
C ILE A 35 6.90 -7.14 8.33
N THR A 36 7.77 -8.08 7.98
CA THR A 36 8.29 -8.22 6.62
C THR A 36 7.23 -8.81 5.73
N VAL A 37 6.89 -8.11 4.64
CA VAL A 37 5.79 -8.51 3.75
C VAL A 37 6.26 -9.11 2.44
N MET A 38 7.34 -8.58 1.86
CA MET A 38 7.98 -9.13 0.67
C MET A 38 9.36 -8.51 0.47
N SER A 39 10.11 -9.04 -0.51
CA SER A 39 11.32 -8.37 -0.99
C SER A 39 10.96 -7.24 -1.96
N ALA A 40 11.64 -6.09 -1.80
CA ALA A 40 11.48 -4.91 -2.66
C ALA A 40 11.84 -5.18 -4.12
N ILE A 41 12.78 -6.09 -4.39
CA ILE A 41 13.18 -6.44 -5.76
C ILE A 41 12.10 -7.25 -6.50
N LYS A 42 11.16 -7.87 -5.76
CA LYS A 42 10.04 -8.62 -6.35
C LYS A 42 8.88 -7.70 -6.77
N LEU A 43 8.90 -6.42 -6.38
CA LEU A 43 7.90 -5.45 -6.80
C LEU A 43 8.46 -4.65 -7.98
N ALA A 44 7.92 -4.93 -9.17
CA ALA A 44 8.33 -4.27 -10.40
C ALA A 44 7.88 -2.80 -10.41
N GLU A 45 8.60 -1.95 -11.15
CA GLU A 45 8.23 -0.55 -11.34
C GLU A 45 6.83 -0.43 -11.97
N GLY A 46 6.01 0.48 -11.47
CA GLY A 46 4.64 0.70 -11.95
C GLY A 46 3.67 -0.45 -11.66
N SER A 47 4.09 -1.45 -10.87
CA SER A 47 3.24 -2.59 -10.50
C SER A 47 2.70 -2.45 -9.09
N SER A 48 1.63 -3.21 -8.82
CA SER A 48 1.05 -3.34 -7.48
C SER A 48 1.06 -4.78 -7.01
N SER A 49 1.20 -4.98 -5.69
CA SER A 49 1.18 -6.30 -5.06
C SER A 49 0.23 -6.32 -3.86
N LYS A 50 -0.61 -7.34 -3.81
CA LYS A 50 -1.44 -7.65 -2.65
C LYS A 50 -0.67 -8.56 -1.69
N ASN A 51 -0.55 -8.13 -0.44
CA ASN A 51 0.13 -8.91 0.60
C ASN A 51 -0.90 -9.45 1.57
N LYS A 52 -0.82 -10.74 1.92
CA LYS A 52 -1.70 -11.32 2.95
C LYS A 52 -1.17 -10.91 4.33
N LEU A 53 -1.76 -9.86 4.90
CA LEU A 53 -1.41 -9.38 6.24
C LEU A 53 -2.69 -9.28 7.08
N GLY A 54 -3.19 -10.44 7.53
CA GLY A 54 -4.47 -10.54 8.22
C GLY A 54 -5.61 -9.88 7.46
N ASN A 55 -6.52 -9.25 8.19
CA ASN A 55 -7.69 -8.56 7.62
C ASN A 55 -7.35 -7.23 6.93
N ASN A 56 -6.17 -6.66 7.17
CA ASN A 56 -5.76 -5.34 6.68
C ASN A 56 -4.64 -5.46 5.65
N SER A 57 -4.86 -6.30 4.64
CA SER A 57 -3.89 -6.56 3.57
C SER A 57 -3.65 -5.30 2.72
N PRO A 58 -2.49 -4.64 2.83
CA PRO A 58 -2.23 -3.40 2.10
C PRO A 58 -1.90 -3.69 0.64
N LEU A 59 -2.27 -2.74 -0.22
CA LEU A 59 -1.81 -2.65 -1.59
C LEU A 59 -0.47 -1.91 -1.61
N LEU A 60 0.59 -2.61 -2.01
CA LEU A 60 1.90 -1.98 -2.23
C LEU A 60 2.03 -1.57 -3.69
N ILE A 61 2.53 -0.36 -3.92
CA ILE A 61 2.72 0.21 -5.26
C ILE A 61 4.12 0.79 -5.34
N LYS A 62 4.89 0.39 -6.35
CA LYS A 62 6.20 0.99 -6.62
C LYS A 62 6.06 2.05 -7.71
N SER A 63 6.54 3.27 -7.41
CA SER A 63 6.60 4.38 -8.36
C SER A 63 7.90 5.15 -8.14
N GLY A 64 8.78 5.07 -9.14
CA GLY A 64 10.17 5.52 -9.08
C GLY A 64 10.97 4.78 -8.00
N GLU A 65 11.66 5.54 -7.16
CA GLU A 65 12.45 5.01 -6.05
C GLU A 65 11.63 4.78 -4.78
N ALA A 66 10.31 5.04 -4.82
CA ALA A 66 9.44 4.97 -3.67
C ALA A 66 8.47 3.79 -3.76
N ILE A 67 8.13 3.26 -2.58
CA ILE A 67 7.05 2.29 -2.41
C ILE A 67 5.98 2.95 -1.54
N TYR A 68 4.75 2.89 -2.02
CA TYR A 68 3.56 3.41 -1.37
C TYR A 68 2.69 2.25 -0.88
N ALA A 69 1.96 2.48 0.21
CA ALA A 69 1.02 1.51 0.77
C ALA A 69 -0.36 2.15 0.89
N LEU A 70 -1.38 1.47 0.38
CA LEU A 70 -2.78 1.88 0.45
C LEU A 70 -3.63 0.73 1.00
N LEU A 71 -4.88 1.01 1.38
CA LEU A 71 -5.87 -0.06 1.53
C LEU A 71 -6.14 -0.70 0.17
N ASN A 72 -6.18 -2.03 0.12
CA ASN A 72 -6.65 -2.74 -1.05
C ASN A 72 -8.20 -2.74 -1.15
N GLN A 73 -8.85 -1.69 -0.66
CA GLN A 73 -10.30 -1.57 -0.59
C GLN A 73 -10.70 -0.12 -0.88
N CYS A 74 -11.49 0.06 -1.94
CA CYS A 74 -12.03 1.37 -2.29
C CYS A 74 -13.01 1.84 -1.20
N PRO A 75 -12.87 3.07 -0.66
CA PRO A 75 -13.74 3.58 0.39
C PRO A 75 -15.19 3.80 -0.05
N HIS A 76 -15.47 3.78 -1.36
CA HIS A 76 -16.82 3.92 -1.89
C HIS A 76 -17.66 2.66 -1.63
N LEU A 77 -17.34 1.55 -2.30
CA LEU A 77 -18.12 0.29 -2.24
C LEU A 77 -17.23 -0.95 -2.09
N GLY A 78 -16.02 -0.79 -1.55
CA GLY A 78 -15.18 -1.90 -1.15
C GLY A 78 -14.45 -2.63 -2.29
N CYS A 79 -14.43 -2.07 -3.49
CA CYS A 79 -13.75 -2.67 -4.64
C CYS A 79 -12.26 -2.90 -4.38
N ALA A 80 -11.75 -4.03 -4.88
CA ALA A 80 -10.36 -4.41 -4.65
C ALA A 80 -9.41 -3.56 -5.52
N MET A 81 -8.64 -2.67 -4.90
CA MET A 81 -7.82 -1.67 -5.58
C MET A 81 -6.61 -2.26 -6.34
N HIS A 82 -6.18 -3.48 -6.02
CA HIS A 82 -5.15 -4.20 -6.78
C HIS A 82 -5.56 -4.52 -8.23
N ASN A 83 -6.85 -4.45 -8.55
CA ASN A 83 -7.36 -4.56 -9.92
C ASN A 83 -7.47 -3.19 -10.62
N GLY A 84 -7.10 -2.10 -9.94
CA GLY A 84 -7.15 -0.74 -10.49
C GLY A 84 -6.04 -0.45 -11.49
N GLU A 85 -6.21 0.64 -12.22
CA GLU A 85 -5.25 1.13 -13.21
C GLU A 85 -4.37 2.22 -12.60
N LEU A 86 -3.04 2.07 -12.71
CA LEU A 86 -2.08 3.07 -12.23
C LEU A 86 -1.58 3.92 -13.41
N SER A 87 -1.75 5.23 -13.31
CA SER A 87 -1.17 6.21 -14.25
C SER A 87 -0.39 7.27 -13.47
N GLY A 88 0.94 7.17 -13.52
CA GLY A 88 1.84 8.00 -12.70
C GLY A 88 1.64 7.74 -11.21
N PHE A 89 1.10 8.75 -10.50
CA PHE A 89 0.75 8.66 -9.08
C PHE A 89 -0.76 8.47 -8.84
N ILE A 90 -1.55 8.32 -9.90
CA ILE A 90 -3.00 8.21 -9.80
C ILE A 90 -3.42 6.75 -9.97
N LEU A 91 -4.03 6.18 -8.94
CA LEU A 91 -4.66 4.88 -8.97
C LEU A 91 -6.16 5.03 -9.20
N LYS A 92 -6.65 4.46 -10.30
CA LYS A 92 -8.05 4.45 -10.68
C LYS A 92 -8.74 3.18 -10.17
N CYS A 93 -9.84 3.34 -9.44
CA CYS A 93 -10.70 2.26 -9.00
C CYS A 93 -11.30 1.53 -10.21
N PRO A 94 -11.25 0.18 -10.24
CA PRO A 94 -11.71 -0.60 -11.40
C PRO A 94 -13.23 -0.64 -11.56
N CYS A 95 -13.99 -0.19 -10.56
CA CYS A 95 -15.45 -0.32 -10.57
C CYS A 95 -16.17 0.94 -11.05
N HIS A 96 -15.78 2.11 -10.54
CA HIS A 96 -16.54 3.35 -10.67
C HIS A 96 -15.65 4.58 -10.90
N ASP A 97 -14.44 4.35 -11.42
CA ASP A 97 -13.51 5.39 -11.88
C ASP A 97 -13.03 6.40 -10.83
N TRP A 98 -13.24 6.15 -9.54
CA TRP A 98 -12.67 6.97 -8.47
C TRP A 98 -11.14 6.98 -8.56
N LEU A 99 -10.56 8.18 -8.46
CA LEU A 99 -9.13 8.41 -8.57
C LEU A 99 -8.55 8.69 -7.19
N PHE A 100 -7.42 8.07 -6.90
CA PHE A 100 -6.69 8.19 -5.65
C PHE A 100 -5.25 8.55 -5.96
N ASP A 101 -4.67 9.51 -5.25
CA ASP A 101 -3.25 9.80 -5.37
C ASP A 101 -2.49 8.91 -4.38
N ILE A 102 -1.63 8.02 -4.88
CA ILE A 102 -0.98 6.99 -4.06
C ILE A 102 -0.08 7.56 -2.95
N ARG A 103 0.21 8.87 -2.98
CA ARG A 103 1.04 9.57 -2.00
C ARG A 103 0.25 10.04 -0.78
N ASN A 104 -1.07 10.25 -0.92
CA ASN A 104 -1.89 10.82 0.15
C ASN A 104 -3.30 10.20 0.29
N GLY A 105 -3.71 9.29 -0.59
CA GLY A 105 -5.02 8.62 -0.57
C GLY A 105 -6.04 9.37 -1.40
#